data_AF-A0A7G8PUZ0-F1
#
_entry.id   AF-A0A7G8PUZ0-F1
#
_cell.length_a   1.000
_cell.length_b   1.000
_cell.length_c   1.000
_cell.angle_alpha   90.00
_cell.angle_beta   90.00
_cell.angle_gamma   90.00
#
_symmetry.space_group_name_H-M   'P 1'
#
loop_
_entity.id
_entity.type
_entity.pdbx_description
1 polymer ?
#
loop_
_entity_poly.entity_id
_entity_poly.type
_entity_poly.pdbx_seq_one_letter_code
_entity_poly.pdbx_strand_id
1 'polypeptide(L)'
;MPASQEKISEELRKRNLTKSKIVQLTHPQEVEDNEKCPRCGSNNFQQIKDNELRATKYGGYEVEVNSQKCRICSYNAHKDQALNWKVWFKQFFRKYSWTKLK
;
A
#
# COMPACT_ATOMS: atom_id res chain seq x y z
N MET A 1 -2.25 45.06 11.36
CA MET A 1 -2.03 43.60 11.48
C MET A 1 -0.65 43.08 11.02
N PRO A 2 0.49 43.82 11.11
CA PRO A 2 1.80 43.27 10.74
C PRO A 2 2.43 42.39 11.84
N ALA A 3 2.21 42.74 13.12
CA ALA A 3 2.82 42.05 14.26
C ALA A 3 2.39 40.57 14.44
N SER A 4 1.21 40.19 13.94
CA SER A 4 0.74 38.80 13.99
C SER A 4 1.43 37.93 12.95
N GLN A 5 1.72 38.48 11.77
CA GLN A 5 2.40 37.75 10.69
C GLN A 5 3.85 37.44 11.04
N GLU A 6 4.53 38.36 11.73
CA GLU A 6 5.90 38.17 12.24
C GLU A 6 5.97 37.10 13.33
N LYS A 7 5.03 37.08 14.27
CA LYS A 7 4.96 36.02 15.28
C LYS A 7 4.74 34.64 14.65
N ILE A 8 3.88 34.56 13.63
CA ILE A 8 3.63 33.32 12.91
C ILE A 8 4.90 32.86 12.19
N SER A 9 5.62 33.76 11.50
CA SER A 9 6.83 33.39 10.77
C SER A 9 7.98 32.95 11.71
N GLU A 10 8.11 33.59 12.88
CA GLU A 10 9.11 33.23 13.89
C GLU A 10 8.83 31.85 14.49
N GLU A 11 7.57 31.56 14.81
CA GLU A 11 7.12 30.28 15.34
C GLU A 11 7.25 29.13 14.33
N LEU A 12 7.03 29.40 13.04
CA LEU A 12 7.29 28.43 11.97
C LEU A 12 8.79 28.16 11.80
N ARG A 13 9.62 29.20 11.92
CA ARG A 13 11.08 29.07 11.85
C ARG A 13 11.65 28.26 13.01
N LYS A 14 11.21 28.52 14.26
CA LYS A 14 11.63 27.76 15.46
C LYS A 14 11.36 26.26 15.32
N ARG A 15 10.28 25.89 14.62
CA ARG A 15 9.88 24.49 14.41
C ARG A 15 10.46 23.86 13.12
N ASN A 16 11.32 24.56 12.39
CA ASN A 16 11.81 24.12 11.06
C ASN A 16 10.68 23.71 10.11
N LEU A 17 9.53 24.41 10.21
CA LEU A 17 8.36 24.16 9.39
C LEU A 17 8.39 25.12 8.19
N THR A 18 9.12 24.71 7.15
CA THR A 18 9.08 25.38 5.85
C THR A 18 7.68 25.26 5.25
N LYS A 19 7.27 26.23 4.42
CA LYS A 19 5.96 26.20 3.73
C LYS A 19 5.69 24.87 3.03
N SER A 20 6.69 24.28 2.38
CA SER A 20 6.60 22.95 1.75
C SER A 20 6.26 21.82 2.72
N LYS A 21 6.87 21.83 3.92
CA LYS A 21 6.65 20.83 4.96
C LYS A 21 5.26 20.97 5.60
N ILE A 22 4.77 22.21 5.74
CA ILE A 22 3.40 22.48 6.19
C ILE A 22 2.40 21.94 5.18
N VAL A 23 2.62 22.15 3.88
CA VAL A 23 1.77 21.61 2.82
C VAL A 23 1.77 20.07 2.87
N GLN A 24 2.93 19.43 3.04
CA GLN A 24 3.01 17.96 3.17
C GLN A 24 2.29 17.42 4.42
N LEU A 25 2.31 18.15 5.54
CA LEU A 25 1.62 17.74 6.77
C LEU A 25 0.10 17.98 6.72
N THR A 26 -0.34 19.00 5.98
CA THR A 26 -1.77 19.37 5.85
C THR A 26 -2.46 18.66 4.71
N HIS A 27 -1.71 18.34 3.65
CA HIS A 27 -2.12 17.57 2.50
C HIS A 27 -1.10 16.45 2.35
N PRO A 28 -1.15 15.41 3.22
CA PRO A 28 -0.42 14.20 2.92
C PRO A 28 -0.83 13.82 1.50
N GLN A 29 0.13 13.73 0.59
CA GLN A 29 -0.12 13.07 -0.67
C GLN A 29 -0.51 11.65 -0.26
N GLU A 30 -1.81 11.37 -0.25
CA GLU A 30 -2.28 10.02 -0.46
C GLU A 30 -1.57 9.62 -1.73
N VAL A 31 -0.55 8.78 -1.57
CA VAL A 31 0.01 8.06 -2.68
C VAL A 31 -1.17 7.21 -3.13
N GLU A 32 -2.02 7.77 -4.01
CA GLU A 32 -2.80 6.99 -4.94
C GLU A 32 -1.76 6.32 -5.84
N ASP A 33 -1.07 5.36 -5.25
CA ASP A 33 -0.50 4.25 -5.95
C ASP A 33 -1.74 3.60 -6.55
N ASN A 34 -2.07 4.06 -7.76
CA ASN A 34 -2.98 3.41 -8.68
C ASN A 34 -2.29 2.10 -9.08
N GLU A 35 -2.04 1.23 -8.09
CA GLU A 35 -1.43 -0.07 -8.21
C GLU A 35 -2.36 -0.86 -9.10
N LYS A 36 -2.02 -0.93 -10.39
CA LYS A 36 -2.72 -1.80 -11.31
C LYS A 36 -2.42 -3.23 -10.88
N CYS A 37 -3.44 -4.07 -10.86
CA CYS A 37 -3.26 -5.48 -10.61
C CYS A 37 -2.21 -6.06 -11.57
N PRO A 38 -1.12 -6.65 -11.07
CA PRO A 38 -0.05 -7.18 -11.93
C PRO A 38 -0.52 -8.33 -12.80
N ARG A 39 -1.64 -8.99 -12.47
CA ARG A 39 -2.21 -10.06 -13.28
C ARG A 39 -3.03 -9.57 -14.47
N CYS A 40 -3.92 -8.58 -14.26
CA CYS A 40 -4.91 -8.17 -15.27
C CYS A 40 -4.88 -6.68 -15.62
N GLY A 41 -3.99 -5.89 -15.02
CA GLY A 41 -3.87 -4.45 -15.24
C GLY A 41 -5.03 -3.61 -14.69
N SER A 42 -6.01 -4.23 -14.03
CA SER A 42 -7.16 -3.53 -13.45
C SER A 42 -6.79 -2.80 -12.17
N ASN A 43 -7.28 -1.58 -11.98
CA ASN A 43 -7.23 -0.82 -10.73
C ASN A 43 -8.44 -1.12 -9.81
N ASN A 44 -9.26 -2.12 -10.17
CA ASN A 44 -10.46 -2.46 -9.41
C ASN A 44 -10.13 -3.47 -8.30
N PHE A 45 -10.02 -2.96 -7.08
CA PHE A 45 -9.71 -3.73 -5.89
C PHE A 45 -10.81 -3.59 -4.83
N GLN A 46 -10.94 -4.62 -4.00
CA GLN A 46 -11.78 -4.62 -2.82
C GLN A 46 -10.95 -4.94 -1.57
N GLN A 47 -11.23 -4.23 -0.48
CA GLN A 47 -10.72 -4.60 0.82
C GLN A 47 -11.47 -5.83 1.34
N ILE A 48 -10.74 -6.80 1.86
CA ILE A 48 -11.28 -7.99 2.51
C ILE A 48 -10.59 -8.16 3.87
N LYS A 49 -11.30 -8.76 4.81
CA LYS A 49 -10.72 -9.25 6.05
C LYS A 49 -10.33 -10.71 5.86
N ASP A 50 -9.07 -11.02 6.08
CA ASP A 50 -8.55 -12.37 6.06
C ASP A 50 -8.10 -12.77 7.46
N ASN A 51 -8.28 -14.04 7.82
CA ASN A 51 -7.71 -14.59 9.05
C ASN A 51 -6.38 -15.26 8.73
N GLU A 52 -5.32 -14.83 9.39
CA GLU A 52 -4.00 -15.44 9.31
C GLU A 52 -3.67 -16.17 10.60
N LEU A 53 -3.21 -17.42 10.47
CA LEU A 53 -2.70 -18.21 11.60
C LEU A 53 -1.23 -17.87 11.83
N ARG A 54 -0.93 -17.25 12.98
CA ARG A 54 0.44 -17.02 13.41
C ARG A 54 0.87 -18.11 14.37
N ALA A 55 1.85 -18.91 13.96
CA ALA A 55 2.47 -19.90 14.81
C ALA A 55 3.55 -19.25 15.68
N THR A 56 3.49 -19.49 16.98
CA THR A 56 4.54 -19.17 17.95
C THR A 56 5.09 -20.45 18.55
N LYS A 57 6.22 -20.35 19.26
CA LYS A 57 6.84 -21.47 19.97
C LYS A 57 5.91 -22.16 20.99
N TYR A 58 4.87 -21.46 21.45
CA TYR A 58 3.97 -21.92 22.50
C TYR A 58 2.52 -22.16 22.03
N GLY A 59 2.24 -22.03 20.73
CA GLY A 59 0.90 -22.22 20.16
C GLY A 59 0.63 -21.32 18.95
N GLY A 60 -0.50 -21.56 18.27
CA GLY A 60 -0.98 -20.72 17.17
C GLY A 60 -2.14 -19.82 17.60
N TYR A 61 -2.23 -18.62 17.03
CA TYR A 61 -3.40 -17.75 17.18
C TYR A 61 -3.82 -17.15 15.84
N GLU A 62 -5.12 -16.90 15.70
CA GLU A 62 -5.69 -16.25 14.53
C GLU A 62 -5.61 -14.73 14.67
N VAL A 63 -5.25 -14.06 13.59
CA VAL A 63 -5.21 -12.60 13.49
C VAL A 63 -6.03 -12.19 12.28
N GLU A 64 -7.00 -11.29 12.50
CA GLU A 64 -7.66 -10.59 11.39
C GLU A 64 -6.69 -9.59 10.77
N VAL A 65 -6.45 -9.72 9.47
CA VAL A 65 -5.63 -8.82 8.68
C VAL A 65 -6.47 -8.25 7.54
N ASN A 66 -6.40 -6.94 7.36
CA ASN A 66 -7.00 -6.30 6.20
C ASN A 66 -6.10 -6.53 4.99
N SER A 67 -6.64 -7.15 3.94
CA SER A 67 -5.93 -7.38 2.69
C SER A 67 -6.72 -6.81 1.52
N GLN A 68 -6.04 -6.64 0.39
CA GLN A 68 -6.63 -6.06 -0.81
C GLN A 68 -6.62 -7.10 -1.94
N LYS A 69 -7.81 -7.34 -2.51
CA LYS A 69 -8.02 -8.33 -3.55
C LYS A 69 -8.55 -7.68 -4.82
N CYS A 70 -7.94 -7.96 -5.96
CA CYS A 70 -8.43 -7.53 -7.26
C CYS A 70 -9.80 -8.17 -7.53
N ARG A 71 -10.81 -7.35 -7.83
CA ARG A 71 -12.18 -7.84 -8.10
C ARG A 71 -12.26 -8.68 -9.37
N ILE A 72 -11.43 -8.39 -10.36
CA ILE A 72 -11.50 -9.03 -11.68
C ILE A 72 -10.86 -10.42 -11.68
N CYS A 73 -9.64 -10.53 -11.16
CA CYS A 73 -8.85 -11.77 -11.24
C CYS A 73 -8.57 -12.42 -9.88
N SER A 74 -9.15 -11.88 -8.81
CA SER A 74 -8.96 -12.39 -7.45
C SER A 74 -7.52 -12.37 -6.92
N TYR A 75 -6.58 -11.69 -7.59
CA TYR A 75 -5.21 -11.48 -7.12
C TYR A 75 -5.20 -10.79 -5.76
N ASN A 76 -4.39 -11.27 -4.83
CA ASN A 76 -4.21 -10.64 -3.52
C ASN A 76 -2.71 -10.58 -3.20
N ALA A 77 -2.13 -9.37 -3.25
CA ALA A 77 -0.70 -9.18 -3.02
C ALA A 77 -0.24 -9.71 -1.65
N HIS A 78 -1.08 -9.61 -0.62
CA HIS A 78 -0.77 -10.07 0.74
C HIS A 78 -0.57 -11.59 0.79
N LYS A 79 -1.42 -12.36 0.09
CA LYS A 79 -1.32 -13.83 0.03
C LYS A 79 -0.35 -14.33 -1.05
N ASP A 80 -0.21 -13.58 -2.13
CA ASP A 80 0.66 -13.94 -3.27
C ASP A 80 2.11 -13.46 -3.10
N GLN A 81 2.46 -12.76 -2.00
CA GLN A 81 3.80 -12.24 -1.73
C GLN A 81 4.91 -13.31 -1.86
N ALA A 82 4.61 -14.57 -1.56
CA ALA A 82 5.53 -15.70 -1.72
C ALA A 82 5.92 -16.00 -3.19
N LEU A 83 5.22 -15.46 -4.18
CA LEU A 83 5.40 -15.76 -5.61
C LEU A 83 6.05 -14.61 -6.42
N ASN A 84 6.26 -13.44 -5.82
CA ASN A 84 6.44 -12.18 -6.56
C ASN A 84 7.66 -12.13 -7.50
N TRP A 85 8.83 -12.65 -7.11
CA TRP A 85 10.02 -12.53 -7.97
C TRP A 85 9.93 -13.41 -9.23
N LYS A 86 9.41 -14.64 -9.10
CA LYS A 86 9.28 -15.57 -10.24
C LYS A 86 8.22 -15.12 -11.23
N VAL A 87 7.13 -14.53 -10.74
CA VAL A 87 6.04 -14.02 -11.58
C VAL A 87 6.49 -12.80 -12.38
N TRP A 88 7.20 -11.88 -11.74
CA TRP A 88 7.77 -10.70 -12.40
C TRP A 88 8.73 -11.10 -13.53
N PHE A 89 9.66 -12.03 -13.28
CA PHE A 89 10.56 -12.55 -14.32
C PHE A 89 9.80 -13.22 -15.47
N LYS A 90 8.76 -14.02 -15.20
CA LYS A 90 7.98 -14.67 -16.26
C LYS A 90 7.16 -13.69 -17.10
N GLN A 91 6.69 -12.58 -16.50
CA GLN A 91 5.97 -11.53 -17.21
C GLN A 91 6.91 -10.75 -18.16
N PHE A 92 8.15 -10.48 -17.72
CA PHE A 92 9.18 -9.86 -18.56
C PHE A 92 9.49 -10.68 -19.83
N PHE A 93 9.46 -12.00 -19.75
CA PHE A 93 9.69 -12.90 -20.89
C PHE A 93 8.43 -13.27 -21.70
N ARG A 94 7.26 -12.64 -21.46
CA ARG A 94 5.96 -12.95 -22.11
C ARG A 94 5.52 -14.43 -22.02
N LYS A 95 6.21 -15.29 -21.27
CA LYS A 95 5.93 -16.73 -21.12
C LYS A 95 4.99 -17.02 -19.94
N TYR A 96 4.08 -16.10 -19.64
CA TYR A 96 3.19 -16.25 -18.50
C TYR A 96 1.87 -16.91 -18.92
N SER A 97 1.85 -18.25 -18.86
CA SER A 97 0.61 -19.03 -18.90
C SER A 97 0.11 -19.28 -17.47
N TRP A 98 -0.99 -18.62 -17.10
CA TRP A 98 -1.71 -18.95 -15.87
C TRP A 98 -2.45 -20.27 -16.06
N THR A 99 -1.89 -21.37 -15.59
CA THR A 99 -2.68 -22.57 -15.33
C THR A 99 -3.41 -22.38 -14.00
N LYS A 100 -4.74 -22.29 -14.05
CA LYS A 100 -5.59 -22.41 -12.86
C LYS A 100 -5.26 -23.75 -12.21
N LEU A 101 -4.76 -23.74 -10.97
CA LEU A 101 -4.81 -24.92 -10.11
C LEU A 101 -6.30 -25.22 -9.88
N LYS A 102 -6.73 -26.38 -10.38
CA LYS A 102 -8.07 -26.93 -10.16
C LYS A 102 -8.18 -27.46 -8.73
#